data_AF-A0A9P6MAE0-F1
#
_entry.id   AF-A0A9P6MAE0-F1
#
_cell.length_a   1.000
_cell.length_b   1.000
_cell.length_c   1.000
_cell.angle_alpha   90.00
_cell.angle_beta   90.00
_cell.angle_gamma   90.00
#
_symmetry.space_group_name_H-M   'P 1'
#
loop_
_entity.id
_entity.type
_entity.pdbx_description
1 polymer ?
#
loop_
_entity_poly.entity_id
_entity_poly.type
_entity_poly.pdbx_seq_one_letter_code
_entity_poly.pdbx_strand_id
1 'polypeptide(L)'
;MCGILFQVQSPSGESQQDTWSTLEKLNARRGHLTQLCNSSHDLGPSAQDTYRTTIPQHDTQDIELSFYGAVLHLRGDIVIRQPHVSQACGNVLIWNGEIFDGITVNVHQNDGQVLMDQLETVSFQSTSGQVHLNLFLKTMVKIEGPYAFVYFHASRIEGS
;
A
#
# COMPACT_ATOMS: atom_id res chain seq x y z
N MET A 1 -6.87 -13.42 -7.42
CA MET A 1 -5.64 -12.63 -7.70
C MET A 1 -5.83 -11.26 -7.08
N CYS A 2 -4.87 -10.80 -6.29
CA CYS A 2 -4.90 -9.51 -5.62
C CYS A 2 -4.74 -8.34 -6.61
N GLY A 3 -5.20 -7.16 -6.23
CA GLY A 3 -5.20 -5.98 -7.10
C GLY A 3 -4.73 -4.74 -6.38
N ILE A 4 -3.90 -3.95 -7.06
CA ILE A 4 -3.49 -2.61 -6.64
C ILE A 4 -4.17 -1.63 -7.60
N LEU A 5 -4.80 -0.61 -7.05
CA LEU A 5 -5.20 0.57 -7.80
C LEU A 5 -4.68 1.82 -7.11
N PHE A 6 -4.17 2.74 -7.92
CA PHE A 6 -3.71 4.04 -7.47
C PHE A 6 -4.12 5.09 -8.50
N GLN A 7 -4.64 6.20 -8.02
CA GLN A 7 -5.04 7.33 -8.84
C GLN A 7 -4.49 8.62 -8.24
N VAL A 8 -3.97 9.47 -9.12
CA VAL A 8 -3.65 10.86 -8.85
C VAL A 8 -4.62 11.70 -9.66
N GLN A 9 -5.41 12.54 -8.99
CA GLN A 9 -6.36 13.42 -9.65
C GLN A 9 -5.95 14.87 -9.44
N SER A 10 -5.70 15.54 -10.57
CA SER A 10 -5.58 17.00 -10.58
C SER A 10 -6.99 17.62 -10.56
N PRO A 11 -7.19 18.70 -9.83
CA PRO A 11 -8.46 19.43 -9.76
C PRO A 11 -8.97 19.95 -11.11
N SER A 12 -8.07 20.21 -12.05
CA SER A 12 -8.38 20.69 -13.41
C SER A 12 -8.67 19.57 -14.43
N GLY A 13 -8.54 18.30 -14.03
CA GLY A 13 -8.74 17.15 -14.91
C GLY A 13 -10.22 16.77 -15.07
N GLU A 14 -10.56 16.17 -16.21
CA GLU A 14 -11.86 15.51 -16.37
C GLU A 14 -12.05 14.46 -15.26
N SER A 15 -13.26 14.42 -14.70
CA SER A 15 -13.60 13.45 -13.66
C SER A 15 -13.46 12.03 -14.21
N GLN A 16 -12.46 11.29 -13.71
CA GLN A 16 -12.28 9.87 -14.03
C GLN A 16 -13.04 8.95 -13.06
N GLN A 17 -14.02 9.48 -12.34
CA GLN A 17 -14.75 8.77 -11.29
C GLN A 17 -15.43 7.49 -11.81
N ASP A 18 -15.97 7.52 -13.02
CA ASP A 18 -16.60 6.34 -13.64
C ASP A 18 -15.57 5.26 -13.99
N THR A 19 -14.39 5.67 -14.47
CA THR A 19 -13.28 4.76 -14.74
C THR A 19 -12.75 4.16 -13.45
N TRP A 20 -12.53 4.98 -12.42
CA TRP A 20 -12.11 4.53 -11.09
C TRP A 20 -13.10 3.51 -10.52
N SER A 21 -14.40 3.84 -10.48
CA SER A 21 -15.43 2.93 -9.96
C SER A 21 -15.47 1.61 -10.72
N THR A 22 -15.28 1.65 -12.04
CA THR A 22 -15.22 0.44 -12.87
C THR A 22 -14.01 -0.40 -12.54
N LEU A 23 -12.82 0.20 -12.45
CA LEU A 23 -11.59 -0.50 -12.11
C LEU A 23 -11.63 -1.09 -10.69
N GLU A 24 -12.17 -0.36 -9.72
CA GLU A 24 -12.36 -0.81 -8.35
C GLU A 24 -13.27 -2.04 -8.29
N LYS A 25 -14.43 -2.00 -8.97
CA LYS A 25 -15.34 -3.15 -9.10
C LYS A 25 -14.66 -4.35 -9.77
N LEU A 26 -13.86 -4.13 -10.81
CA LEU A 26 -13.14 -5.20 -11.50
C LEU A 26 -12.07 -5.84 -10.59
N ASN A 27 -11.36 -5.04 -9.79
CA ASN A 27 -10.37 -5.58 -8.86
C ASN A 27 -11.01 -6.31 -7.68
N ALA A 28 -12.12 -5.81 -7.14
CA ALA A 28 -12.87 -6.49 -6.08
C ALA A 28 -13.32 -7.91 -6.49
N ARG A 29 -13.72 -8.08 -7.75
CA ARG A 29 -14.10 -9.39 -8.30
C ARG A 29 -12.95 -10.40 -8.35
N ARG A 30 -11.69 -9.94 -8.43
CA ARG A 30 -10.52 -10.83 -8.46
C ARG A 30 -10.23 -11.48 -7.09
N GLY A 31 -10.71 -10.88 -5.99
CA GLY A 31 -10.67 -11.45 -4.64
C GLY A 31 -11.86 -12.38 -4.32
N HIS A 32 -13.00 -12.19 -4.99
CA HIS A 32 -14.23 -12.99 -4.77
C HIS A 32 -14.18 -14.42 -5.33
N LEU A 33 -13.24 -14.75 -6.22
CA LEU A 33 -13.08 -16.14 -6.72
C LEU A 33 -12.69 -17.15 -5.63
N THR A 34 -12.34 -16.68 -4.43
CA THR A 34 -11.99 -17.48 -3.24
C THR A 34 -13.16 -17.70 -2.27
N GLN A 35 -14.36 -17.18 -2.56
CA GLN A 35 -15.52 -17.21 -1.66
C GLN A 35 -16.43 -18.45 -1.78
N LEU A 36 -15.94 -19.54 -2.40
CA LEU A 36 -16.66 -20.83 -2.42
C LEU A 36 -16.58 -21.61 -1.09
N CYS A 37 -15.93 -21.05 -0.06
CA CYS A 37 -15.81 -21.68 1.26
C CYS A 37 -16.94 -21.21 2.19
N ASN A 38 -18.02 -21.99 2.26
CA ASN A 38 -19.14 -21.80 3.18
C ASN A 38 -18.72 -22.03 4.65
N SER A 39 -18.35 -20.98 5.38
CA SER A 39 -18.41 -21.00 6.86
C SER A 39 -18.39 -19.59 7.45
N SER A 40 -19.49 -19.25 8.10
CA SER A 40 -19.93 -17.90 8.43
C SER A 40 -19.32 -17.29 9.70
N HIS A 41 -17.99 -17.34 9.91
CA HIS A 41 -17.38 -16.64 11.06
C HIS A 41 -15.99 -16.03 10.85
N ASP A 42 -15.34 -16.24 9.72
CA ASP A 42 -14.08 -15.56 9.41
C ASP A 42 -14.27 -14.69 8.17
N LEU A 43 -13.74 -13.46 8.21
CA LEU A 43 -13.43 -12.72 7.00
C LEU A 43 -12.72 -13.71 6.07
N GLY A 44 -13.28 -14.00 4.89
CA GLY A 44 -12.68 -14.96 3.97
C GLY A 44 -11.19 -14.62 3.72
N PRO A 45 -10.43 -15.48 3.01
CA PRO A 45 -9.00 -15.26 2.81
C PRO A 45 -8.68 -13.98 2.03
N SER A 46 -9.64 -13.10 1.72
CA SER A 46 -9.41 -11.85 1.03
C SER A 46 -10.07 -10.68 1.75
N ALA A 47 -9.35 -9.57 1.84
CA ALA A 47 -9.87 -8.29 2.32
C ALA A 47 -9.50 -7.19 1.32
N GLN A 48 -10.32 -6.14 1.26
CA GLN A 48 -10.07 -4.98 0.43
C GLN A 48 -10.37 -3.70 1.19
N ASP A 49 -9.64 -2.64 0.89
CA ASP A 49 -9.87 -1.32 1.45
C ASP A 49 -9.43 -0.19 0.52
N THR A 50 -9.92 1.01 0.81
CA THR A 50 -9.61 2.24 0.08
C THR A 50 -9.14 3.32 1.06
N TYR A 51 -8.07 4.02 0.70
CA TYR A 51 -7.58 5.19 1.42
C TYR A 51 -7.49 6.39 0.49
N ARG A 52 -7.81 7.59 0.98
CA ARG A 52 -7.71 8.84 0.22
C ARG A 52 -6.97 9.89 1.04
N THR A 53 -6.11 10.66 0.39
CA THR A 53 -5.44 11.81 1.00
C THR A 53 -5.22 12.90 -0.05
N THR A 54 -4.89 14.11 0.40
CA THR A 54 -4.61 15.25 -0.48
C THR A 54 -3.19 15.78 -0.27
N ILE A 55 -2.56 16.24 -1.36
CA ILE A 55 -1.32 17.01 -1.30
C ILE A 55 -1.68 18.49 -1.46
N PRO A 56 -1.53 19.29 -0.40
CA PRO A 56 -1.78 20.73 -0.48
C PRO A 56 -0.86 21.40 -1.50
N GLN A 57 -1.42 22.26 -2.35
CA GLN A 57 -0.66 23.07 -3.29
C GLN A 57 -0.71 24.54 -2.86
N HIS A 58 0.41 25.26 -2.98
CA HIS A 58 0.53 26.63 -2.49
C HIS A 58 -0.29 27.64 -3.33
N ASP A 59 -0.41 27.39 -4.64
CA ASP A 59 -1.01 28.34 -5.60
C ASP A 59 -2.08 27.72 -6.53
N THR A 60 -2.39 26.43 -6.36
CA THR A 60 -3.42 25.71 -7.12
C THR A 60 -4.32 24.92 -6.19
N GLN A 61 -5.40 24.34 -6.70
CA GLN A 61 -6.18 23.38 -5.93
C GLN A 61 -5.33 22.14 -5.58
N ASP A 62 -5.68 21.49 -4.47
CA ASP A 62 -5.00 20.32 -3.94
C ASP A 62 -5.07 19.11 -4.89
N ILE A 63 -4.02 18.30 -4.88
CA ILE A 63 -3.97 17.04 -5.63
C ILE A 63 -4.58 15.94 -4.77
N GLU A 64 -5.61 15.23 -5.27
CA GLU A 64 -6.19 14.08 -4.58
C GLU A 64 -5.46 12.79 -4.96
N LEU A 65 -5.15 11.98 -3.95
CA LEU A 65 -4.60 10.64 -4.10
C LEU A 65 -5.62 9.62 -3.62
N SER A 66 -5.93 8.63 -4.46
CA SER A 66 -6.78 7.49 -4.10
C SER A 66 -6.00 6.18 -4.19
N PHE A 67 -6.07 5.39 -3.14
CA PHE A 67 -5.37 4.12 -2.96
C PHE A 67 -6.40 3.03 -2.74
N TYR A 68 -6.32 1.93 -3.49
CA TYR A 68 -7.14 0.74 -3.23
C TYR A 68 -6.25 -0.50 -3.27
N GLY A 69 -6.38 -1.32 -2.22
CA GLY A 69 -5.66 -2.58 -2.09
C GLY A 69 -6.64 -3.72 -1.87
N ALA A 70 -6.47 -4.81 -2.62
CA ALA A 70 -7.14 -6.08 -2.37
C ALA A 70 -6.10 -7.15 -2.04
N VAL A 71 -6.16 -7.72 -0.84
CA VAL A 71 -5.23 -8.71 -0.30
C VAL A 71 -5.84 -10.10 -0.34
N LEU A 72 -4.99 -11.10 -0.57
CA LEU A 72 -5.26 -12.52 -0.35
C LEU A 72 -4.32 -12.91 0.79
N HIS A 73 -4.90 -13.30 1.92
CA HIS A 73 -4.18 -13.68 3.12
C HIS A 73 -3.51 -15.04 2.90
N LEU A 74 -2.21 -14.98 2.62
CA LEU A 74 -1.35 -16.15 2.40
C LEU A 74 -0.36 -16.39 3.55
N ARG A 75 -0.12 -15.37 4.40
CA ARG A 75 0.82 -15.42 5.52
C ARG A 75 0.37 -14.50 6.65
N GLY A 76 0.61 -14.95 7.88
CA GLY A 76 0.24 -14.29 9.11
C GLY A 76 -0.90 -15.01 9.82
N ASP A 77 -1.09 -14.68 11.09
CA ASP A 77 -2.19 -15.26 11.88
C ASP A 77 -3.52 -14.56 11.62
N ILE A 78 -3.49 -13.32 11.12
CA ILE A 78 -4.66 -12.47 10.90
C ILE A 78 -4.64 -11.81 9.53
N VAL A 79 -5.83 -11.64 8.95
CA VAL A 79 -6.00 -10.91 7.70
C VAL A 79 -5.70 -9.42 7.92
N ILE A 80 -4.61 -8.93 7.35
CA ILE A 80 -4.26 -7.50 7.35
C ILE A 80 -4.83 -6.82 6.10
N ARG A 81 -5.59 -5.74 6.32
CA ARG A 81 -6.14 -4.90 5.23
C ARG A 81 -5.06 -4.01 4.63
N GLN A 82 -5.23 -3.69 3.35
CA GLN A 82 -4.43 -2.69 2.65
C GLN A 82 -5.33 -1.64 2.02
N PRO A 83 -4.87 -0.38 1.88
CA PRO A 83 -3.48 0.08 2.08
C PRO A 83 -2.98 0.08 3.53
N HIS A 84 -1.69 -0.18 3.75
CA HIS A 84 -1.05 0.07 5.04
C HIS A 84 -0.80 1.57 5.17
N VAL A 85 -1.34 2.22 6.21
CA VAL A 85 -1.26 3.68 6.40
C VAL A 85 -0.59 3.99 7.73
N SER A 86 0.56 4.69 7.66
CA SER A 86 1.29 5.15 8.83
C SER A 86 0.51 6.24 9.55
N GLN A 87 0.16 5.99 10.81
CA GLN A 87 -0.46 7.02 11.66
C GLN A 87 0.56 8.09 12.10
N ALA A 88 1.85 7.74 12.12
CA ALA A 88 2.88 8.65 12.60
C ALA A 88 3.33 9.67 11.54
N CYS A 89 3.41 9.24 10.28
CA CYS A 89 3.99 10.08 9.21
C CYS A 89 3.12 10.19 7.95
N GLY A 90 1.97 9.51 7.88
CA GLY A 90 1.08 9.55 6.73
C GLY A 90 1.57 8.75 5.51
N ASN A 91 2.68 8.03 5.63
CA ASN A 91 3.16 7.13 4.58
C ASN A 91 2.10 6.08 4.25
N VAL A 92 2.02 5.68 2.98
CA VAL A 92 1.08 4.66 2.52
C VAL A 92 1.81 3.60 1.73
N LEU A 93 1.58 2.32 2.03
CA LEU A 93 2.08 1.18 1.26
C LEU A 93 0.90 0.29 0.81
N ILE A 94 0.83 0.03 -0.49
CA ILE A 94 0.06 -1.09 -1.04
C ILE A 94 1.07 -2.14 -1.50
N TRP A 95 0.98 -3.35 -0.98
CA TRP A 95 1.91 -4.45 -1.19
C TRP A 95 1.18 -5.66 -1.78
N ASN A 96 1.49 -6.01 -3.02
CA ASN A 96 1.05 -7.24 -3.66
C ASN A 96 2.28 -8.07 -4.02
N GLY A 97 2.78 -8.83 -3.06
CA GLY A 97 3.97 -9.66 -3.23
C GLY A 97 4.14 -10.64 -2.08
N GLU A 98 5.24 -11.39 -2.16
CA GLU A 98 5.66 -12.31 -1.11
C GLU A 98 7.14 -12.11 -0.83
N ILE A 99 7.50 -11.91 0.44
CA ILE A 99 8.90 -11.91 0.89
C ILE A 99 9.29 -13.35 1.25
N PHE A 100 10.16 -13.97 0.44
CA PHE A 100 10.70 -15.30 0.71
C PHE A 100 11.98 -15.24 1.54
N ASP A 101 12.86 -14.27 1.28
CA ASP A 101 14.12 -14.08 2.01
C ASP A 101 14.60 -12.61 1.97
N GLY A 102 15.74 -12.35 2.62
CA GLY A 102 16.48 -11.09 2.68
C GLY A 102 15.88 -10.01 3.59
N ILE A 103 14.57 -10.10 3.88
CA ILE A 103 13.91 -9.49 5.02
C ILE A 103 13.36 -10.58 5.93
N THR A 104 13.73 -10.57 7.21
CA THR A 104 13.22 -11.53 8.19
C THR A 104 11.74 -11.26 8.47
N VAL A 105 10.88 -12.20 8.08
CA VAL A 105 9.45 -12.21 8.38
C VAL A 105 9.13 -13.49 9.14
N ASN A 106 8.61 -13.38 10.37
CA ASN A 106 8.17 -14.55 11.13
C ASN A 106 6.93 -15.19 10.48
N VAL A 107 6.72 -16.49 10.67
CA VAL A 107 5.55 -17.23 10.16
C VAL A 107 4.21 -16.62 10.59
N HIS A 108 4.17 -15.99 11.77
CA HIS A 108 2.98 -15.34 12.33
C HIS A 108 2.76 -13.91 11.82
N GLN A 109 3.70 -13.36 11.03
CA GLN A 109 3.67 -11.98 10.55
C GLN A 109 3.20 -11.86 9.10
N ASN A 110 2.50 -10.78 8.82
CA ASN A 110 2.26 -10.32 7.46
C ASN A 110 3.51 -9.59 6.93
N ASP A 111 4.00 -10.02 5.76
CA ASP A 111 5.22 -9.48 5.15
C ASP A 111 5.08 -8.02 4.71
N GLY A 112 3.92 -7.64 4.17
CA GLY A 112 3.60 -6.25 3.82
C GLY A 112 3.63 -5.30 5.02
N GLN A 113 3.14 -5.77 6.17
CA GLN A 113 3.23 -5.02 7.43
C GLN A 113 4.68 -4.89 7.92
N VAL A 114 5.45 -5.99 7.90
CA VAL A 114 6.88 -5.95 8.27
C VAL A 114 7.66 -4.99 7.37
N LEU A 115 7.38 -4.99 6.07
CA LEU A 115 7.98 -4.05 5.13
C LEU A 115 7.59 -2.60 5.46
N MET A 116 6.31 -2.33 5.75
CA MET A 116 5.86 -1.00 6.16
C MET A 116 6.63 -0.49 7.38
N ASP A 117 6.77 -1.31 8.43
CA ASP A 117 7.49 -0.95 9.65
C ASP A 117 8.98 -0.60 9.37
N GLN A 118 9.63 -1.34 8.46
CA GLN A 118 10.99 -1.03 8.03
C GLN A 118 11.07 0.28 7.25
N LEU A 119 10.11 0.55 6.36
CA LEU A 119 10.06 1.79 5.59
C LEU A 119 9.76 3.01 6.47
N GLU A 120 8.95 2.85 7.51
CA GLU A 120 8.76 3.89 8.53
C GLU A 120 10.07 4.20 9.27
N THR A 121 10.82 3.16 9.66
CA THR A 121 12.14 3.33 10.27
C THR A 121 13.09 4.09 9.34
N VAL A 122 13.08 3.79 8.03
CA VAL A 122 13.82 4.55 7.03
C VAL A 122 13.42 6.02 7.02
N SER A 123 12.11 6.33 7.03
CA SER A 123 11.63 7.72 7.11
C SER A 123 12.12 8.44 8.36
N PHE A 124 12.08 7.81 9.54
CA PHE A 124 12.55 8.44 10.78
C PHE A 124 14.06 8.67 10.84
N GLN A 125 14.85 7.84 10.15
CA GLN A 125 16.31 7.98 10.10
C GLN A 125 16.80 8.96 9.03
N SER A 126 15.91 9.40 8.15
CA SER A 126 16.29 10.18 6.98
C SER A 126 16.35 11.67 7.29
N THR A 127 17.52 12.27 7.05
CA THR A 127 17.76 13.71 7.23
C THR A 127 17.59 14.52 5.94
N SER A 128 17.48 13.87 4.79
CA SER A 128 17.20 14.49 3.49
C SER A 128 16.50 13.50 2.55
N GLY A 129 15.84 14.00 1.50
CA GLY A 129 15.23 13.15 0.47
C GLY A 129 16.23 12.20 -0.20
N GLN A 130 17.50 12.63 -0.35
CA GLN A 130 18.54 11.79 -0.92
C GLN A 130 18.96 10.64 0.01
N VAL A 131 19.03 10.89 1.32
CA VAL A 131 19.29 9.85 2.33
C VAL A 131 18.13 8.87 2.37
N HIS A 132 16.89 9.37 2.35
CA HIS A 132 15.68 8.54 2.31
C HIS A 132 15.68 7.61 1.11
N LEU A 133 15.89 8.14 -0.10
CA LEU A 133 15.93 7.34 -1.31
C LEU A 133 17.01 6.25 -1.25
N ASN A 134 18.19 6.58 -0.72
CA ASN A 134 19.28 5.61 -0.59
C ASN A 134 18.92 4.46 0.37
N LEU A 135 18.37 4.79 1.55
CA LEU A 135 17.95 3.82 2.55
C LEU A 135 16.75 2.99 2.06
N PHE A 136 15.78 3.63 1.40
CA PHE A 136 14.64 2.97 0.76
C PHE A 136 15.12 1.91 -0.23
N LEU A 137 16.00 2.29 -1.18
CA LEU A 137 16.54 1.36 -2.17
C LEU A 137 17.35 0.23 -1.52
N LYS A 138 18.10 0.52 -0.46
CA LYS A 138 18.81 -0.50 0.34
C LYS A 138 17.88 -1.48 1.06
N THR A 139 16.69 -1.06 1.44
CA THR A 139 15.67 -1.95 1.99
C THR A 139 15.04 -2.79 0.89
N MET A 140 14.62 -2.16 -0.21
CA MET A 140 13.93 -2.85 -1.31
C MET A 140 14.81 -3.89 -2.02
N VAL A 141 16.11 -3.62 -2.20
CA VAL A 141 17.03 -4.54 -2.88
C VAL A 141 17.25 -5.86 -2.11
N LYS A 142 16.91 -5.90 -0.82
CA LYS A 142 17.02 -7.13 -0.02
C LYS A 142 15.86 -8.09 -0.26
N ILE A 143 14.75 -7.63 -0.80
CA ILE A 143 13.55 -8.46 -0.91
C ILE A 143 13.81 -9.56 -1.95
N GLU A 144 13.77 -10.81 -1.51
CA GLU A 144 13.76 -11.96 -2.40
C GLU A 144 12.34 -12.50 -2.55
N GLY A 145 11.75 -12.33 -3.73
CA GLY A 145 10.39 -12.79 -4.04
C GLY A 145 9.68 -11.92 -5.07
N PRO A 146 8.52 -12.36 -5.59
CA PRO A 146 7.74 -11.59 -6.55
C PRO A 146 6.97 -10.47 -5.84
N TYR A 147 6.95 -9.26 -6.42
CA TYR A 147 6.14 -8.19 -5.87
C TYR A 147 5.74 -7.13 -6.91
N ALA A 148 4.64 -6.45 -6.59
CA ALA A 148 4.24 -5.15 -7.10
C ALA A 148 3.82 -4.28 -5.91
N PHE A 149 4.11 -2.99 -5.94
CA PHE A 149 3.76 -2.11 -4.84
C PHE A 149 3.47 -0.68 -5.29
N VAL A 150 2.77 0.06 -4.43
CA VAL A 150 2.68 1.53 -4.46
C VAL A 150 3.13 2.01 -3.10
N TYR A 151 4.11 2.92 -3.07
CA TYR A 151 4.56 3.55 -1.83
C TYR A 151 4.48 5.07 -1.96
N PHE A 152 3.68 5.69 -1.10
CA PHE A 152 3.59 7.13 -0.96
C PHE A 152 4.36 7.56 0.29
N HIS A 153 5.45 8.30 0.07
CA HIS A 153 6.26 8.88 1.14
C HIS A 153 5.73 10.28 1.47
N ALA A 154 4.93 10.36 2.53
CA ALA A 154 4.25 11.60 2.94
C ALA A 154 5.12 12.45 3.88
N SER A 155 6.02 11.84 4.66
CA SER A 155 6.87 12.58 5.59
C SER A 155 7.66 13.67 4.85
N ARG A 156 7.32 14.93 5.16
CA ARG A 156 8.14 16.07 4.78
C ARG A 156 9.45 15.95 5.52
N ILE A 157 10.54 15.81 4.76
CA ILE A 157 11.86 16.05 5.31
C ILE A 157 12.03 17.57 5.25
N GLU A 158 12.02 18.23 6.40
CA GLU A 158 12.22 19.67 6.48
C GLU A 158 13.59 20.04 5.88
N GLY A 159 13.62 20.94 4.90
CA GLY A 159 14.84 21.53 4.36
C GLY A 159 15.31 21.10 2.97
N SER A 160 14.41 20.62 2.08
CA SER A 160 14.70 20.53 0.63
C SER A 160 14.41 21.83 -0.09
#